data_AF-W1PP34-F1
#
_entry.id   AF-W1PP34-F1
#
_cell.length_a   1.000
_cell.length_b   1.000
_cell.length_c   1.000
_cell.angle_alpha   90.00
_cell.angle_beta   90.00
_cell.angle_gamma   90.00
#
_symmetry.space_group_name_H-M   'P 1'
#
loop_
_entity.id
_entity.type
_entity.pdbx_description
1 polymer ?
#
loop_
_entity_poly.entity_id
_entity_poly.type
_entity_poly.pdbx_seq_one_letter_code
_entity_poly.pdbx_strand_id
1 'polypeptide(L)'
;MVKLASARENRLYGPPPSHNRWEYINAGLYIFCSILLLIGCLLELFSGVSRSALVILLISAVLMAAINMHDLFAHLAGIDFRLSLIGGDKQIALVEIGAPLIQMLGSILTFLGLLFLVIQVNISSSLHEV
;
A
#
# COMPACT_ATOMS: atom_id res chain seq x y z
N MET A 1 4.55 0.94 -10.64
CA MET A 1 4.75 -0.49 -10.96
C MET A 1 5.07 -0.79 -12.43
N VAL A 2 5.39 0.20 -13.28
CA VAL A 2 5.84 -0.06 -14.68
C VAL A 2 7.15 -0.86 -14.76
N LYS A 3 7.94 -0.90 -13.68
CA LYS A 3 9.21 -1.63 -13.61
C LYS A 3 9.08 -3.14 -13.34
N LEU A 4 7.93 -3.62 -12.85
CA LEU A 4 7.76 -5.03 -12.44
C LEU A 4 7.36 -5.93 -13.61
N ALA A 5 6.46 -5.47 -14.50
CA ALA A 5 6.07 -6.20 -15.70
C ALA A 5 7.28 -6.55 -16.59
N SER A 6 8.15 -5.57 -16.86
CA SER A 6 9.35 -5.77 -17.68
C SER A 6 10.40 -6.67 -17.00
N ALA A 7 10.46 -6.65 -15.67
CA ALA A 7 11.37 -7.52 -14.91
C ALA A 7 10.87 -8.98 -14.85
N ARG A 8 9.57 -9.21 -14.97
CA ARG A 8 8.93 -10.53 -15.00
C ARG A 8 9.05 -11.20 -16.36
N GLU A 9 9.02 -10.41 -17.44
CA GLU A 9 9.29 -10.87 -18.82
C GLU A 9 10.72 -11.42 -19.00
N ASN A 10 11.66 -11.00 -18.14
CA ASN A 10 13.05 -11.45 -18.20
C ASN A 10 13.29 -12.78 -17.44
N ARG A 11 12.23 -13.42 -16.89
CA ARG A 11 12.35 -14.70 -16.20
C ARG A 11 12.28 -15.86 -17.17
N LEU A 12 13.16 -16.84 -16.96
CA LEU A 12 13.15 -18.14 -17.64
C LEU A 12 12.05 -19.09 -17.14
N TYR A 13 11.30 -18.70 -16.09
CA TYR A 13 10.32 -19.53 -15.41
C TYR A 13 9.09 -18.72 -14.99
N GLY A 14 7.97 -19.41 -14.80
CA GLY A 14 6.66 -18.82 -14.50
C GLY A 14 5.71 -18.85 -15.70
N PRO A 15 4.40 -18.65 -15.48
CA PRO A 15 3.44 -18.60 -16.57
C PRO A 15 3.76 -17.45 -17.52
N PRO A 16 3.56 -17.61 -18.84
CA PRO A 16 3.83 -16.57 -19.82
C PRO A 16 3.05 -15.29 -19.45
N PRO A 17 3.58 -14.10 -19.79
CA PRO A 17 2.93 -12.83 -19.50
C PRO A 17 1.61 -12.78 -20.27
N SER A 18 0.53 -13.23 -19.63
CA SER A 18 -0.81 -13.00 -20.10
C SER A 18 -1.18 -11.56 -19.77
N HIS A 19 -1.95 -10.93 -20.64
CA HIS A 19 -2.38 -9.54 -20.53
C HIS A 19 -3.25 -9.38 -19.26
N ASN A 20 -2.61 -9.15 -18.11
CA ASN A 20 -3.28 -9.26 -16.82
C ASN A 20 -3.90 -7.92 -16.46
N ARG A 21 -5.16 -7.71 -16.87
CA ARG A 21 -5.94 -6.50 -16.59
C ARG A 21 -5.92 -6.12 -15.10
N TRP A 22 -5.82 -7.11 -14.22
CA TRP A 22 -5.74 -6.93 -12.77
C TRP A 22 -4.49 -6.17 -12.32
N GLU A 23 -3.36 -6.34 -13.00
CA GLU A 23 -2.12 -5.63 -12.69
C GLU A 23 -2.27 -4.12 -12.99
N TYR A 24 -2.90 -3.78 -14.12
CA TYR A 24 -3.21 -2.39 -14.47
C TYR A 24 -4.22 -1.75 -13.53
N ILE A 25 -5.25 -2.50 -13.13
CA ILE A 25 -6.24 -2.03 -12.14
C ILE A 25 -5.55 -1.76 -10.81
N ASN A 26 -4.70 -2.69 -10.34
CA ASN A 26 -3.96 -2.52 -9.09
C ASN A 26 -3.03 -1.31 -9.13
N ALA A 27 -2.32 -1.11 -10.25
CA ALA A 27 -1.48 0.06 -10.46
C ALA A 27 -2.28 1.38 -10.46
N GLY A 28 -3.45 1.39 -11.10
CA GLY A 28 -4.36 2.53 -11.09
C GLY A 28 -4.88 2.87 -9.69
N LEU A 29 -5.30 1.84 -8.94
CA LEU A 29 -5.72 1.97 -7.54
C LEU A 29 -4.57 2.50 -6.66
N TYR A 30 -3.33 2.04 -6.89
CA TYR A 30 -2.16 2.53 -6.16
C TYR A 30 -1.94 4.03 -6.38
N ILE A 31 -2.01 4.50 -7.63
CA ILE A 31 -1.88 5.92 -7.97
C ILE A 31 -3.01 6.73 -7.32
N PHE A 32 -4.25 6.28 -7.47
CA PHE A 32 -5.41 6.92 -6.86
C PHE A 32 -5.25 7.05 -5.33
N CYS A 33 -4.86 5.97 -4.68
CA CYS A 33 -4.64 5.94 -3.24
C CYS A 33 -3.48 6.86 -2.81
N SER A 34 -2.40 6.93 -3.60
CA SER A 34 -1.29 7.85 -3.36
C SER A 34 -1.71 9.31 -3.46
N ILE A 35 -2.59 9.64 -4.42
CA ILE A 35 -3.17 10.99 -4.56
C ILE A 35 -4.05 11.33 -3.35
N LEU A 36 -4.90 10.40 -2.90
CA LEU A 36 -5.72 10.62 -1.69
C LEU A 36 -4.87 10.84 -0.45
N LEU A 37 -3.78 10.09 -0.29
CA LEU A 37 -2.84 10.26 0.81
C LEU A 37 -2.18 11.64 0.76
N LEU A 38 -1.73 12.08 -0.43
CA LEU A 38 -1.16 13.42 -0.62
C LEU A 38 -2.17 14.51 -0.29
N ILE A 39 -3.42 14.40 -0.77
CA ILE A 39 -4.49 15.36 -0.47
C ILE A 39 -4.73 15.44 1.03
N GLY A 40 -4.84 14.29 1.73
CA GLY A 40 -5.01 14.24 3.17
C GLY A 40 -3.85 14.94 3.92
N CYS A 41 -2.61 14.69 3.50
CA CYS A 41 -1.43 15.33 4.08
C CYS A 41 -1.41 16.84 3.84
N LEU A 42 -1.78 17.30 2.64
CA LEU A 42 -1.85 18.73 2.33
C LEU A 42 -2.96 19.43 3.12
N LEU A 43 -4.10 18.79 3.32
CA LEU A 43 -5.18 19.32 4.15
C LEU A 43 -4.74 19.48 5.61
N GLU A 44 -4.08 18.48 6.18
CA GLU A 44 -3.49 18.57 7.52
C GLU A 44 -2.43 19.68 7.62
N LEU A 45 -1.59 19.84 6.59
CA LEU A 45 -0.51 20.83 6.58
C LEU A 45 -1.02 22.28 6.50
N PHE A 46 -2.02 22.56 5.65
CA PHE A 46 -2.49 23.92 5.40
C PHE A 46 -3.66 24.35 6.30
N SER A 47 -4.53 23.42 6.67
CA SER A 47 -5.74 23.72 7.46
C SER A 47 -5.60 23.33 8.93
N GLY A 48 -4.47 22.72 9.30
CA GLY A 48 -4.27 22.12 10.61
C GLY A 48 -4.98 20.77 10.77
N VAL A 49 -4.82 20.18 11.95
CA VAL A 49 -5.36 18.85 12.25
C VAL A 49 -6.88 18.88 12.22
N SER A 50 -7.47 18.19 11.25
CA SER A 50 -8.93 18.17 11.04
C SER A 50 -9.45 16.75 10.93
N ARG A 51 -10.61 16.49 11.55
CA ARG A 51 -11.20 15.13 11.55
C ARG A 51 -11.42 14.61 10.13
N SER A 52 -11.84 15.47 9.20
CA SER A 52 -12.06 15.09 7.80
C SER A 52 -10.78 14.67 7.09
N ALA A 53 -9.67 15.40 7.27
CA ALA A 53 -8.39 15.05 6.67
C ALA A 53 -7.83 13.74 7.24
N LEU A 54 -7.94 13.54 8.56
CA LEU A 54 -7.54 12.27 9.20
C LEU A 54 -8.35 11.08 8.69
N VAL A 55 -9.66 11.24 8.47
CA VAL A 55 -10.50 10.18 7.89
C VAL A 55 -10.05 9.84 6.47
N ILE A 56 -9.74 10.84 5.63
CA ILE A 56 -9.20 10.62 4.28
C ILE A 56 -7.88 9.84 4.36
N LEU A 57 -6.99 10.23 5.28
CA LEU A 57 -5.71 9.54 5.49
C LEU A 57 -5.89 8.09 5.97
N LEU A 58 -6.84 7.83 6.88
CA LEU A 58 -7.16 6.48 7.36
C LEU A 58 -7.69 5.59 6.21
N ILE A 59 -8.64 6.09 5.42
CA ILE A 59 -9.18 5.36 4.26
C ILE A 59 -8.06 5.06 3.26
N SER A 60 -7.20 6.06 3.01
CA SER A 60 -6.04 5.89 2.12
C SER A 60 -5.07 4.84 2.65
N ALA A 61 -4.79 4.83 3.96
CA ALA A 61 -3.90 3.83 4.56
C ALA A 61 -4.45 2.39 4.44
N VAL A 62 -5.77 2.20 4.65
CA VAL A 62 -6.44 0.90 4.47
C VAL A 62 -6.39 0.45 3.01
N LEU A 63 -6.73 1.34 2.08
CA LEU A 63 -6.66 1.04 0.64
C LEU A 63 -5.23 0.67 0.23
N MET A 64 -4.23 1.42 0.68
CA MET A 64 -2.83 1.14 0.40
C MET A 64 -2.42 -0.23 0.95
N ALA A 65 -2.84 -0.59 2.17
CA ALA A 65 -2.59 -1.92 2.73
C ALA A 65 -3.21 -3.02 1.85
N ALA A 66 -4.47 -2.86 1.45
CA ALA A 66 -5.17 -3.85 0.63
C ALA A 66 -4.55 -4.03 -0.77
N ILE A 67 -4.15 -2.93 -1.42
CA ILE A 67 -3.48 -2.93 -2.73
C ILE A 67 -2.16 -3.69 -2.66
N ASN A 68 -1.33 -3.40 -1.65
CA ASN A 68 -0.05 -4.09 -1.46
C ASN A 68 -0.22 -5.54 -1.02
N MET A 69 -1.27 -5.87 -0.25
CA MET A 69 -1.61 -7.24 0.10
C MET A 69 -1.99 -8.04 -1.14
N HIS A 70 -2.87 -7.49 -1.99
CA HIS A 70 -3.25 -8.12 -3.26
C HIS A 70 -2.02 -8.35 -4.15
N ASP A 71 -1.15 -7.34 -4.25
CA ASP A 71 0.10 -7.42 -5.02
C ASP A 71 1.02 -8.54 -4.52
N LEU A 72 1.22 -8.60 -3.19
CA LEU A 72 2.00 -9.66 -2.55
C LEU A 72 1.43 -11.06 -2.86
N PHE A 73 0.10 -11.23 -2.78
CA PHE A 73 -0.55 -12.49 -3.13
C PHE A 73 -0.40 -12.83 -4.62
N ALA A 74 -0.49 -11.84 -5.51
CA ALA A 74 -0.29 -12.05 -6.94
C ALA A 74 1.14 -12.51 -7.24
N HIS A 75 2.14 -11.94 -6.56
CA HIS A 75 3.54 -12.37 -6.69
C HIS A 75 3.78 -13.77 -6.11
N LEU A 76 3.20 -14.11 -4.96
CA LEU A 76 3.28 -15.45 -4.37
C LEU A 76 2.61 -16.51 -5.27
N ALA A 77 1.42 -16.21 -5.79
CA ALA A 77 0.74 -17.07 -6.77
C ALA A 77 1.55 -17.18 -8.06
N GLY A 78 2.24 -16.11 -8.46
CA GLY A 78 3.11 -16.06 -9.62
C GLY A 78 4.33 -16.98 -9.59
N ILE A 79 4.71 -17.47 -8.40
CA ILE A 79 5.78 -18.46 -8.19
C ILE A 79 5.23 -19.78 -7.62
N ASP A 80 3.93 -20.03 -7.71
CA ASP A 80 3.24 -21.20 -7.14
C ASP A 80 3.53 -21.41 -5.64
N PHE A 81 3.71 -20.32 -4.88
CA PHE A 81 4.12 -20.34 -3.47
C PHE A 81 5.43 -21.10 -3.20
N ARG A 82 6.29 -21.27 -4.21
CA ARG A 82 7.61 -21.91 -4.06
C ARG A 82 8.61 -20.95 -3.41
N LEU A 83 8.52 -20.83 -2.08
CA LEU A 83 9.36 -19.93 -1.29
C LEU A 83 10.87 -20.18 -1.42
N SER A 84 11.28 -21.39 -1.83
CA SER A 84 12.69 -21.71 -2.09
C SER A 84 13.33 -20.82 -3.18
N LEU A 85 12.53 -20.23 -4.08
CA LEU A 85 13.02 -19.32 -5.13
C LEU A 85 13.41 -17.94 -4.58
N ILE A 86 12.84 -17.53 -3.44
CA ILE A 86 13.12 -16.24 -2.80
C ILE A 86 14.60 -16.15 -2.42
N GLY A 87 15.21 -17.24 -1.96
CA GLY A 87 16.63 -17.27 -1.61
C GLY A 87 17.58 -17.24 -2.82
N GLY A 88 17.10 -17.65 -3.99
CA GLY A 88 17.91 -17.74 -5.22
C GLY A 88 17.88 -16.47 -6.07
N ASP A 89 16.77 -15.72 -6.03
CA ASP A 89 16.55 -14.54 -6.87
C ASP A 89 16.29 -13.30 -6.01
N LYS A 90 17.27 -12.38 -5.99
CA LYS A 90 17.17 -11.11 -5.26
C LYS A 90 16.04 -10.21 -5.78
N GLN A 91 15.67 -10.34 -7.06
CA GLN A 91 14.56 -9.61 -7.65
C GLN A 91 13.23 -10.07 -7.03
N ILE A 92 13.02 -11.39 -6.90
CA ILE A 92 11.85 -11.94 -6.20
C ILE A 92 11.83 -11.43 -4.76
N ALA A 93 12.95 -11.62 -4.05
CA ALA A 93 13.01 -11.33 -2.61
C ALA A 93 12.74 -9.86 -2.28
N LEU A 94 13.39 -8.93 -2.98
CA LEU A 94 13.37 -7.52 -2.61
C LEU A 94 12.23 -6.75 -3.29
N VAL A 95 11.96 -7.02 -4.57
CA VAL A 95 11.09 -6.16 -5.37
C VAL A 95 9.66 -6.71 -5.42
N GLU A 96 9.50 -8.01 -5.58
CA GLU A 96 8.18 -8.62 -5.75
C GLU A 96 7.54 -9.09 -4.45
N ILE A 97 8.35 -9.42 -3.44
CA ILE A 97 7.86 -9.82 -2.11
C ILE A 97 8.16 -8.73 -1.08
N GLY A 98 9.43 -8.32 -0.99
CA GLY A 98 9.90 -7.38 0.03
C GLY A 98 9.21 -6.01 -0.03
N ALA A 99 9.18 -5.38 -1.21
CA ALA A 99 8.58 -4.06 -1.38
C ALA A 99 7.08 -4.02 -1.03
N PRO A 100 6.19 -4.88 -1.60
CA PRO A 100 4.78 -4.86 -1.22
C PRO A 100 4.56 -5.27 0.26
N LEU A 101 5.37 -6.19 0.80
CA LEU A 101 5.29 -6.56 2.22
C LEU A 101 5.61 -5.37 3.13
N ILE A 102 6.75 -4.70 2.92
CA ILE A 102 7.17 -3.55 3.72
C ILE A 102 6.16 -2.42 3.59
N GLN A 103 5.67 -2.16 2.38
CA GLN A 103 4.68 -1.11 2.14
C GLN A 103 3.34 -1.42 2.82
N MET A 104 2.88 -2.67 2.81
CA MET A 104 1.68 -3.11 3.53
C MET A 104 1.85 -2.94 5.05
N LEU A 105 2.99 -3.34 5.61
CA LEU A 105 3.26 -3.17 7.04
C LEU A 105 3.36 -1.68 7.42
N GLY A 106 4.01 -0.88 6.58
CA GLY A 106 4.12 0.56 6.75
C GLY A 106 2.77 1.26 6.71
N SER A 107 1.87 0.87 5.81
CA SER A 107 0.52 1.44 5.76
C SER A 107 -0.34 1.03 6.95
N ILE A 108 -0.21 -0.20 7.46
CA ILE A 108 -0.86 -0.63 8.72
C ILE A 108 -0.34 0.20 9.89
N LEU A 109 0.97 0.38 10.01
CA LEU A 109 1.56 1.18 11.09
C LEU A 109 1.12 2.65 10.99
N THR A 110 1.07 3.19 9.78
CA THR A 110 0.57 4.55 9.51
C THR A 110 -0.90 4.68 9.92
N PHE A 111 -1.74 3.69 9.59
CA PHE A 111 -3.14 3.65 10.01
C PHE A 111 -3.27 3.69 11.54
N LEU A 112 -2.49 2.88 12.25
CA LEU A 112 -2.49 2.88 13.73
C LEU A 112 -2.07 4.23 14.30
N GLY A 113 -1.04 4.86 13.75
CA GLY A 113 -0.61 6.20 14.15
C GLY A 113 -1.69 7.25 13.95
N LEU A 114 -2.34 7.25 12.77
CA LEU A 114 -3.46 8.14 12.47
C LEU A 114 -4.67 7.87 13.37
N LEU A 115 -4.95 6.62 13.70
CA LEU A 115 -6.04 6.23 14.59
C LEU A 115 -5.84 6.82 15.98
N PHE A 116 -4.62 6.72 16.53
CA PHE A 116 -4.30 7.36 17.80
C PHE A 116 -4.46 8.88 17.75
N LEU A 117 -4.07 9.51 16.65
CA LEU A 117 -4.21 10.95 16.45
C LEU A 117 -5.70 11.36 16.43
N VAL A 118 -6.57 10.60 15.73
CA VAL A 118 -8.03 10.80 15.76
C VAL A 118 -8.58 10.70 17.19
N ILE A 119 -8.16 9.68 17.95
CA ILE A 119 -8.59 9.49 19.35
C ILE A 119 -8.18 10.71 20.19
N GLN A 120 -6.94 11.18 20.06
CA GLN A 120 -6.43 12.34 20.80
C GLN A 120 -7.20 13.62 20.48
N VAL A 121 -7.46 13.90 19.21
CA VAL A 121 -8.25 15.06 18.78
C VAL A 121 -9.66 15.02 19.36
N ASN A 122 -10.28 13.84 19.40
CA ASN A 122 -11.62 13.67 19.95
C ASN A 122 -11.67 13.97 21.46
N ILE A 123 -10.69 13.43 22.22
CA ILE A 123 -10.55 13.70 23.66
C ILE A 123 -10.31 15.19 23.92
N SER A 124 -9.44 15.83 23.13
CA SER A 124 -9.16 17.26 23.30
C SER A 124 -10.39 18.13 23.04
N SER A 125 -11.22 17.78 22.05
CA SER A 125 -12.45 18.54 21.77
C SER A 125 -13.48 18.40 22.90
N SER A 126 -13.62 17.23 23.52
CA SER A 126 -14.59 17.04 24.61
C SER A 126 -14.22 17.79 25.89
N LEU A 127 -12.94 18.09 26.12
CA LEU A 127 -12.48 18.86 27.27
C LEU A 127 -12.70 20.37 27.12
N HIS A 128 -12.84 20.88 25.89
CA HIS A 128 -13.08 22.28 25.61
C HIS A 128 -14.57 22.68 25.65
N GLU A 129 -15.48 21.69 25.64
CA GLU A 129 -16.93 21.91 25.72
C GLU A 129 -17.50 21.88 27.15
N VAL A 130 -16.65 21.67 28.17
CA VAL A 130 -16.98 21.68 29.61
C VAL A 130 -16.43 22.94 30.27
#